data_AF-A0A6A6ZU13-F1
#
_entry.id   AF-A0A6A6ZU13-F1
#
_cell.length_a   1.000
_cell.length_b   1.000
_cell.length_c   1.000
_cell.angle_alpha   90.00
_cell.angle_beta   90.00
_cell.angle_gamma   90.00
#
_symmetry.space_group_name_H-M   'P 1'
#
loop_
_entity.id
_entity.type
_entity.pdbx_description
1 polymer ?
#
loop_
_entity_poly.entity_id
_entity_poly.type
_entity_poly.pdbx_seq_one_letter_code
_entity_poly.pdbx_strand_id
1 'polypeptide(L)'
;MLFTTITTLFLSSVAFAAPTALDARAENCAPTSYTISDFFLSTSSSHAVVSFHFQSTFADTTGIDDSVTNGSTCYAEGASIPNSNECSAPRRKLLFDLRGPQNTARYQITHTWVCNGKTWMSGNDVTVGPLNCPDSNCTAGPQTFAPQNVRQICGSPNC
;
A
#
# COMPACT_ATOMS: atom_id res chain seq x y z
N MET A 1 1.80 59.96 -44.39
CA MET A 1 2.15 59.46 -43.04
C MET A 1 1.27 58.22 -42.83
N LEU A 2 1.70 57.01 -43.21
CA LEU A 2 2.59 56.06 -42.51
C LEU A 2 1.98 55.42 -41.25
N PHE A 3 1.98 54.07 -41.26
CA PHE A 3 1.83 53.10 -40.16
C PHE A 3 0.38 52.77 -39.72
N THR A 4 -0.04 51.53 -39.46
CA THR A 4 0.66 50.26 -39.26
C THR A 4 -0.34 49.09 -39.43
N THR A 5 0.11 48.01 -40.04
CA THR A 5 -0.51 46.68 -40.06
C THR A 5 -0.45 46.02 -38.68
N ILE A 6 -1.53 45.35 -38.25
CA ILE A 6 -1.51 44.41 -37.11
C ILE A 6 -1.98 43.04 -37.62
N THR A 7 -1.01 42.14 -37.77
CA THR A 7 -1.18 40.74 -38.15
C THR A 7 -1.50 39.94 -36.90
N THR A 8 -2.73 39.44 -36.77
CA THR A 8 -3.13 38.55 -35.67
C THR A 8 -2.63 37.13 -35.94
N LEU A 9 -1.62 36.69 -35.18
CA LEU A 9 -1.17 35.30 -35.10
C LEU A 9 -2.27 34.43 -34.46
N PHE A 10 -2.82 33.48 -35.22
CA PHE A 10 -3.59 32.37 -34.67
C PHE A 10 -2.60 31.30 -34.17
N LEU A 11 -2.49 31.13 -32.84
CA LEU A 11 -1.78 30.00 -32.26
C LEU A 11 -2.64 28.75 -32.35
N SER A 12 -2.13 27.73 -33.03
CA SER A 12 -2.70 26.38 -33.08
C SER A 12 -2.67 25.75 -31.69
N SER A 13 -3.84 25.40 -31.16
CA SER A 13 -3.98 24.61 -29.93
C SER A 13 -3.45 23.19 -30.17
N VAL A 14 -2.33 22.85 -29.56
CA VAL A 14 -1.83 21.48 -29.48
C VAL A 14 -2.81 20.70 -28.60
N ALA A 15 -3.65 19.88 -29.22
CA ALA A 15 -4.53 18.97 -28.51
C ALA A 15 -3.66 17.92 -27.81
N PHE A 16 -3.55 18.02 -26.48
CA PHE A 16 -3.04 16.92 -25.67
C PHE A 16 -4.00 15.74 -25.83
N ALA A 17 -3.53 14.68 -26.49
CA ALA A 17 -4.19 13.39 -26.46
C ALA A 17 -4.23 12.94 -24.99
N ALA A 18 -5.43 12.95 -24.41
CA ALA A 18 -5.65 12.37 -23.09
C ALA A 18 -5.30 10.87 -23.17
N PRO A 19 -4.53 10.32 -22.22
CA PRO A 19 -4.34 8.88 -22.16
C PRO A 19 -5.72 8.24 -22.04
N THR A 20 -6.02 7.33 -22.97
CA THR A 20 -7.17 6.44 -22.89
C THR A 20 -7.15 5.78 -21.52
N ALA A 21 -8.13 6.10 -20.67
CA ALA A 21 -8.37 5.33 -19.47
C ALA A 21 -8.54 3.87 -19.92
N LEU A 22 -7.64 2.99 -19.49
CA LEU A 22 -7.82 1.56 -19.69
C LEU A 22 -9.17 1.21 -19.06
N ASP A 23 -10.11 0.86 -19.92
CA ASP A 23 -11.44 0.36 -19.57
C ASP A 23 -11.28 -1.07 -19.04
N ALA A 24 -10.61 -1.21 -17.90
CA ALA A 24 -10.88 -2.32 -17.02
C ALA A 24 -12.28 -2.03 -16.49
N ARG A 25 -13.30 -2.75 -16.96
CA ARG A 25 -14.53 -2.92 -16.17
C ARG A 25 -14.06 -3.18 -14.74
N ALA A 26 -14.25 -2.18 -13.88
CA ALA A 26 -13.72 -2.20 -12.53
C ALA A 26 -14.46 -3.31 -11.78
N GLU A 27 -13.96 -4.55 -11.88
CA GLU A 27 -14.27 -5.58 -10.92
C GLU A 27 -13.91 -4.94 -9.58
N ASN A 28 -14.92 -4.73 -8.71
CA ASN A 28 -14.79 -4.09 -7.40
C ASN A 28 -14.05 -5.03 -6.43
N CYS A 29 -12.87 -5.46 -6.84
CA CYS A 29 -12.02 -6.45 -6.22
C CYS A 29 -10.85 -5.80 -5.50
N ALA A 30 -10.68 -4.48 -5.57
CA ALA A 30 -9.67 -3.78 -4.80
C ALA A 30 -10.22 -3.43 -3.41
N PRO A 31 -9.43 -3.55 -2.34
CA PRO A 31 -9.79 -2.92 -1.08
C PRO A 31 -9.95 -1.41 -1.29
N THR A 32 -10.84 -0.81 -0.53
CA THR A 32 -11.04 0.64 -0.46
C THR A 32 -10.04 1.30 0.49
N SER A 33 -9.65 0.59 1.55
CA SER A 33 -8.70 1.07 2.54
C SER A 33 -7.97 -0.07 3.24
N TYR A 34 -6.81 0.28 3.78
CA TYR A 34 -6.08 -0.50 4.76
C TYR A 34 -5.97 0.29 6.05
N THR A 35 -6.02 -0.40 7.18
CA THR A 35 -5.79 0.19 8.50
C THR A 35 -4.70 -0.59 9.22
N ILE A 36 -3.66 0.13 9.65
CA ILE A 36 -2.69 -0.35 10.64
C ILE A 36 -3.17 0.15 12.01
N SER A 37 -3.10 -0.70 13.03
CA SER A 37 -3.52 -0.43 14.41
C SER A 37 -2.56 -1.12 15.38
N ASP A 38 -2.60 -0.73 16.66
CA ASP A 38 -1.79 -1.33 17.73
C ASP A 38 -0.29 -1.42 17.38
N PHE A 39 0.22 -0.37 16.72
CA PHE A 39 1.61 -0.34 16.28
C PHE A 39 2.55 -0.18 17.47
N PHE A 40 3.52 -1.07 17.56
CA PHE A 40 4.61 -1.06 18.51
C PHE A 40 5.93 -1.31 17.79
N LEU A 41 6.93 -0.51 18.11
CA LEU A 41 8.29 -0.64 17.61
C LEU A 41 9.25 -0.43 18.78
N SER A 42 10.10 -1.40 19.05
CA SER A 42 11.20 -1.26 20.00
C SER A 42 12.51 -1.52 19.28
N THR A 43 13.47 -0.61 19.40
CA THR A 43 14.78 -0.77 18.77
C THR A 43 15.91 -0.42 19.72
N SER A 44 16.94 -1.26 19.75
CA SER A 44 18.18 -1.06 20.50
C SER A 44 19.38 -1.44 19.62
N SER A 45 20.59 -1.36 20.16
CA SER A 45 21.82 -1.76 19.46
C SER A 45 21.95 -3.25 19.19
N SER A 46 21.20 -4.09 19.91
CA SER A 46 21.33 -5.56 19.85
C SER A 46 20.02 -6.30 19.59
N HIS A 47 18.90 -5.57 19.57
CA HIS A 47 17.57 -6.16 19.47
C HIS A 47 16.57 -5.16 18.88
N ALA A 48 15.66 -5.66 18.06
CA ALA A 48 14.53 -4.92 17.53
C ALA A 48 13.28 -5.81 17.53
N VAL A 49 12.13 -5.20 17.82
CA VAL A 49 10.80 -5.82 17.77
C VAL A 49 9.86 -4.86 17.06
N VAL A 50 9.03 -5.39 16.17
CA VAL A 50 7.89 -4.66 15.61
C VAL A 50 6.65 -5.52 15.72
N SER A 51 5.53 -4.93 16.12
CA SER A 51 4.22 -5.53 16.01
C SER A 51 3.18 -4.53 15.56
N PHE A 52 2.22 -4.96 14.77
CA PHE A 52 1.03 -4.18 14.45
C PHE A 52 -0.09 -5.08 13.95
N HIS A 53 -1.31 -4.58 14.03
CA HIS A 53 -2.48 -5.22 13.47
C HIS A 53 -2.85 -4.56 12.14
N PHE A 54 -3.04 -5.34 11.09
CA PHE A 54 -3.36 -4.86 9.75
C PHE A 54 -4.72 -5.41 9.29
N GLN A 55 -5.58 -4.55 8.77
CA GLN A 55 -6.90 -4.91 8.30
C GLN A 55 -7.19 -4.31 6.92
N SER A 56 -7.77 -5.12 6.03
CA SER A 56 -8.29 -4.69 4.73
C SER A 56 -9.78 -4.40 4.79
N THR A 57 -10.24 -3.42 4.00
CA THR A 57 -11.67 -3.09 3.91
C THR A 57 -12.07 -2.98 2.44
N PHE A 58 -13.10 -3.70 2.04
CA PHE A 58 -13.68 -3.64 0.71
C PHE A 58 -15.05 -2.96 0.76
N ALA A 59 -15.46 -2.32 -0.34
CA ALA A 59 -16.80 -1.74 -0.45
C ALA A 59 -17.89 -2.83 -0.52
N ASP A 60 -17.57 -3.98 -1.11
CA ASP A 60 -18.41 -5.17 -1.19
C ASP A 60 -17.49 -6.39 -1.02
N THR A 61 -17.90 -7.35 -0.20
CA THR A 61 -17.14 -8.58 0.06
C THR A 61 -17.63 -9.76 -0.78
N THR A 62 -18.65 -9.57 -1.62
CA THR A 62 -19.18 -10.62 -2.49
C THR A 62 -18.10 -11.12 -3.45
N GLY A 63 -17.82 -12.42 -3.39
CA GLY A 63 -16.79 -13.05 -4.22
C GLY A 63 -15.35 -12.84 -3.75
N ILE A 64 -15.14 -12.21 -2.58
CA ILE A 64 -13.81 -11.97 -2.00
C ILE A 64 -13.45 -13.06 -0.99
N ASP A 65 -12.33 -13.75 -1.22
CA ASP A 65 -11.66 -14.61 -0.23
C ASP A 65 -10.39 -13.88 0.26
N ASP A 66 -10.58 -13.12 1.34
CA ASP A 66 -9.53 -12.42 2.06
C ASP A 66 -9.68 -12.58 3.57
N SER A 67 -8.72 -13.26 4.20
CA SER A 67 -8.67 -13.42 5.65
C SER A 67 -8.24 -12.15 6.38
N VAL A 68 -7.59 -11.21 5.69
CA VAL A 68 -7.07 -9.96 6.25
C VAL A 68 -8.21 -8.97 6.55
N THR A 69 -9.42 -9.20 6.01
CA THR A 69 -10.62 -8.41 6.33
C THR A 69 -11.02 -8.50 7.80
N ASN A 70 -10.71 -9.61 8.46
CA ASN A 70 -10.92 -9.80 9.90
C ASN A 70 -9.75 -9.30 10.75
N GLY A 71 -8.71 -8.75 10.11
CA GLY A 71 -7.48 -8.37 10.78
C GLY A 71 -6.42 -9.46 10.79
N SER A 72 -5.16 -9.05 10.81
CA SER A 72 -4.01 -9.94 10.90
C SER A 72 -2.91 -9.28 11.71
N THR A 73 -2.31 -10.04 12.63
CA THR A 73 -1.18 -9.58 13.44
C THR A 73 0.11 -9.77 12.66
N CYS A 74 0.85 -8.69 12.47
CA CYS A 74 2.18 -8.70 11.90
C CYS A 74 3.19 -8.55 13.04
N TYR A 75 4.13 -9.47 13.14
CA TYR A 75 5.14 -9.50 14.20
C TYR A 75 6.49 -9.90 13.61
N ALA A 76 7.55 -9.25 14.06
CA ALA A 76 8.91 -9.70 13.83
C ALA A 76 9.84 -9.22 14.94
N GLU A 77 10.84 -10.04 15.23
CA GLU A 77 11.88 -9.73 16.21
C GLU A 77 13.24 -10.28 15.79
N GLY A 78 14.31 -9.75 16.37
CA GLY A 78 15.67 -10.23 16.17
C GLY A 78 16.72 -9.17 16.49
N ALA A 79 18.00 -9.44 16.19
CA ALA A 79 19.05 -8.42 16.30
C ALA A 79 18.79 -7.20 15.38
N SER A 80 18.14 -7.47 14.26
CA SER A 80 17.50 -6.52 13.36
C SER A 80 16.19 -7.13 12.88
N ILE A 81 15.20 -6.31 12.53
CA ILE A 81 13.97 -6.82 11.93
C ILE A 81 14.32 -7.53 10.60
N PRO A 82 13.96 -8.81 10.40
CA PRO A 82 14.19 -9.50 9.14
C PRO A 82 13.47 -8.82 7.97
N ASN A 83 13.87 -9.13 6.75
CA ASN A 83 13.03 -8.92 5.57
C ASN A 83 12.24 -10.21 5.29
N SER A 84 11.06 -10.06 4.69
CA SER A 84 10.09 -11.10 4.34
C SER A 84 9.37 -11.70 5.56
N ASN A 85 8.79 -10.83 6.39
CA ASN A 85 8.04 -11.25 7.56
C ASN A 85 6.60 -11.59 7.17
N GLU A 86 6.13 -12.76 7.59
CA GLU A 86 4.76 -13.21 7.39
C GLU A 86 3.89 -12.77 8.57
N CYS A 87 2.76 -12.15 8.27
CA CYS A 87 1.75 -11.86 9.28
C CYS A 87 0.87 -13.09 9.53
N SER A 88 0.03 -13.05 10.56
CA SER A 88 -0.89 -14.13 10.95
C SER A 88 -2.07 -14.32 9.97
N ALA A 89 -1.83 -14.22 8.67
CA ALA A 89 -2.79 -14.47 7.61
C ALA A 89 -2.44 -15.82 6.94
N PRO A 90 -3.40 -16.74 6.76
CA PRO A 90 -3.13 -18.04 6.13
C PRO A 90 -2.53 -17.88 4.74
N ARG A 91 -1.68 -18.84 4.36
CA ARG A 91 -1.09 -18.96 3.02
C ARG A 91 -0.26 -17.73 2.60
N ARG A 92 0.45 -17.07 3.52
CA ARG A 92 1.30 -15.90 3.22
C ARG A 92 0.55 -14.75 2.53
N LYS A 93 -0.75 -14.59 2.79
CA LYS A 93 -1.57 -13.54 2.16
C LYS A 93 -1.11 -12.13 2.53
N LEU A 94 -0.41 -11.95 3.64
CA LEU A 94 0.08 -10.66 4.10
C LEU A 94 1.55 -10.78 4.54
N LEU A 95 2.39 -9.97 3.92
CA LEU A 95 3.83 -9.88 4.22
C LEU A 95 4.23 -8.42 4.48
N PHE A 96 5.26 -8.22 5.30
CA PHE A 96 5.91 -6.93 5.44
C PHE A 96 7.44 -7.03 5.42
N ASP A 97 8.06 -6.02 4.81
CA ASP A 97 9.52 -5.86 4.70
C ASP A 97 9.94 -4.46 5.14
N LEU A 98 11.18 -4.28 5.59
CA LEU A 98 11.73 -2.97 5.83
C LEU A 98 12.03 -2.25 4.51
N ARG A 99 11.69 -0.95 4.43
CA ARG A 99 12.04 -0.06 3.30
C ARG A 99 13.06 1.01 3.69
N GLY A 100 13.60 0.94 4.90
CA GLY A 100 14.60 1.86 5.42
C GLY A 100 15.16 1.36 6.74
N PRO A 101 15.92 2.20 7.46
CA PRO A 101 16.37 1.88 8.81
C PRO A 101 15.18 1.53 9.73
N GLN A 102 15.36 0.53 10.59
CA GLN A 102 14.27 -0.02 11.42
C GLN A 102 13.58 1.00 12.35
N ASN A 103 14.28 2.07 12.71
CA ASN A 103 13.73 3.16 13.53
C ASN A 103 12.85 4.16 12.76
N THR A 104 12.77 4.06 11.43
CA THR A 104 11.95 4.96 10.59
C THR A 104 10.50 4.50 10.45
N ALA A 105 10.17 3.30 10.94
CA ALA A 105 8.85 2.68 10.80
C ALA A 105 8.31 2.70 9.34
N ARG A 106 9.20 2.53 8.36
CA ARG A 106 8.87 2.48 6.93
C ARG A 106 8.94 1.06 6.38
N TYR A 107 7.82 0.59 5.87
CA TYR A 107 7.61 -0.79 5.46
C TYR A 107 7.08 -0.91 4.04
N GLN A 108 7.47 -1.98 3.37
CA GLN A 108 6.73 -2.50 2.22
C GLN A 108 5.69 -3.46 2.77
N ILE A 109 4.41 -3.23 2.51
CA ILE A 109 3.34 -4.18 2.82
C ILE A 109 2.84 -4.79 1.52
N THR A 110 2.92 -6.11 1.43
CA THR A 110 2.41 -6.89 0.30
C THR A 110 1.20 -7.68 0.76
N HIS A 111 0.05 -7.38 0.17
CA HIS A 111 -1.21 -8.05 0.48
C HIS A 111 -1.75 -8.75 -0.77
N THR A 112 -2.15 -10.00 -0.63
CA THR A 112 -2.68 -10.86 -1.71
C THR A 112 -4.02 -11.44 -1.28
N TRP A 113 -5.01 -11.37 -2.15
CA TRP A 113 -6.35 -11.90 -1.91
C TRP A 113 -6.92 -12.56 -3.17
N VAL A 114 -8.05 -13.24 -3.04
CA VAL A 114 -8.79 -13.80 -4.18
C VAL A 114 -10.10 -13.05 -4.34
N CYS A 115 -10.45 -12.72 -5.58
CA CYS A 115 -11.73 -12.11 -5.93
C CYS A 115 -12.27 -12.78 -7.20
N ASN A 116 -13.50 -13.31 -7.15
CA ASN A 116 -14.15 -13.99 -8.27
C ASN A 116 -13.27 -15.08 -8.91
N GLY A 117 -12.54 -15.84 -8.08
CA GLY A 117 -11.62 -16.90 -8.52
C GLY A 117 -10.28 -16.43 -9.08
N LYS A 118 -10.03 -15.12 -9.16
CA LYS A 118 -8.75 -14.54 -9.60
C LYS A 118 -7.94 -14.08 -8.40
N THR A 119 -6.62 -14.25 -8.45
CA THR A 119 -5.72 -13.75 -7.41
C THR A 119 -5.34 -12.30 -7.72
N TRP A 120 -5.37 -11.46 -6.70
CA TRP A 120 -5.01 -10.05 -6.76
C TRP A 120 -3.96 -9.74 -5.72
N MET A 121 -3.20 -8.67 -5.93
CA MET A 121 -2.24 -8.18 -4.97
C MET A 121 -2.11 -6.65 -4.97
N SER A 122 -1.62 -6.13 -3.86
CA SER A 122 -1.20 -4.74 -3.72
C SER A 122 0.19 -4.68 -3.08
N GLY A 123 0.92 -3.62 -3.37
CA GLY A 123 2.22 -3.33 -2.78
C GLY A 123 2.23 -1.88 -2.31
N ASN A 124 2.32 -1.67 -1.00
CA ASN A 124 2.19 -0.37 -0.36
C ASN A 124 3.50 0.00 0.33
N ASP A 125 4.06 1.16 0.02
CA ASP A 125 5.18 1.74 0.77
C ASP A 125 4.58 2.67 1.84
N VAL A 126 4.71 2.26 3.10
CA VAL A 126 3.99 2.87 4.22
C VAL A 126 4.99 3.27 5.28
N THR A 127 5.01 4.56 5.61
CA THR A 127 5.63 5.05 6.84
C THR A 127 4.55 5.16 7.90
N VAL A 128 4.71 4.44 9.01
CA VAL A 128 3.79 4.50 10.15
C VAL A 128 4.14 5.70 11.02
N GLY A 129 3.18 6.59 11.26
CA GLY A 129 3.40 7.74 12.14
C GLY A 129 2.20 8.68 12.26
N PRO A 130 2.30 9.73 13.10
CA PRO A 130 3.49 10.08 13.89
C PRO A 130 3.78 9.08 15.02
N LEU A 131 5.06 8.80 15.26
CA LEU A 131 5.49 7.92 16.35
C LEU A 131 5.53 8.69 17.68
N ASN A 132 5.01 8.08 18.74
CA ASN A 132 5.18 8.52 20.12
C ASN A 132 6.18 7.58 20.82
N CYS A 133 7.39 8.10 21.09
CA CYS A 133 8.51 7.35 21.62
C CYS A 133 8.94 7.92 22.99
N PRO A 134 8.29 7.52 24.10
CA PRO A 134 8.75 7.90 25.43
C PRO A 134 10.20 7.47 25.73
N ASP A 135 10.68 6.38 25.11
CA ASP A 135 12.06 5.89 25.15
C ASP A 135 12.41 5.18 23.82
N SER A 136 13.11 4.04 23.86
CA SER A 136 13.32 3.15 22.70
C SER A 136 12.05 2.43 22.22
N ASN A 137 10.95 2.57 22.97
CA ASN A 137 9.65 2.00 22.65
C ASN A 137 8.78 3.08 22.02
N CYS A 138 8.45 2.89 20.75
CA CYS A 138 7.62 3.75 19.95
C CYS A 138 6.26 3.08 19.73
N THR A 139 5.21 3.88 19.81
CA THR A 139 3.84 3.48 19.44
C THR A 139 3.29 4.45 18.41
N ALA A 140 2.30 4.01 17.64
CA ALA A 140 1.54 4.88 16.75
C ALA A 140 0.05 4.58 16.86
N GLY A 141 -0.77 5.60 16.63
CA GLY A 141 -2.22 5.44 16.53
C GLY A 141 -2.61 4.68 15.26
N PRO A 142 -3.89 4.32 15.12
CA PRO A 142 -4.34 3.70 13.90
C PRO A 142 -4.13 4.64 12.71
N GLN A 143 -3.60 4.08 11.62
CA GLN A 143 -3.31 4.80 10.38
C GLN A 143 -4.04 4.11 9.23
N THR A 144 -4.90 4.85 8.56
CA THR A 144 -5.65 4.38 7.39
C THR A 144 -5.07 4.97 6.11
N PHE A 145 -4.96 4.16 5.06
CA PHE A 145 -4.46 4.58 3.76
C PHE A 145 -5.11 3.80 2.63
N ALA A 146 -5.09 4.37 1.43
CA ALA A 146 -5.60 3.74 0.22
C ALA A 146 -4.61 2.68 -0.30
N PRO A 147 -5.07 1.56 -0.86
CA PRO A 147 -4.21 0.59 -1.51
C PRO A 147 -3.44 1.16 -2.70
N GLN A 148 -2.20 0.74 -2.87
CA GLN A 148 -1.29 1.13 -3.94
C GLN A 148 -0.86 -0.09 -4.76
N ASN A 149 -0.48 0.15 -6.03
CA ASN A 149 0.03 -0.87 -6.95
C ASN A 149 -0.87 -2.13 -7.02
N VAL A 150 -2.19 -1.92 -6.95
CA VAL A 150 -3.20 -2.97 -7.03
C VAL A 150 -3.19 -3.56 -8.44
N ARG A 151 -3.08 -4.88 -8.52
CA ARG A 151 -3.09 -5.61 -9.78
C ARG A 151 -3.58 -7.04 -9.59
N GLN A 152 -4.17 -7.60 -10.63
CA GLN A 152 -4.39 -9.04 -10.71
C GLN A 152 -3.03 -9.75 -10.89
N ILE A 153 -2.80 -10.87 -10.20
CA ILE A 153 -1.69 -11.76 -10.48
C ILE A 153 -2.09 -12.70 -11.62
N CYS A 154 -1.39 -12.58 -12.74
CA CYS A 154 -1.55 -13.48 -13.89
C CYS A 154 -0.29 -14.31 -14.12
N GLY A 155 -0.44 -15.49 -14.70
CA GLY A 155 0.69 -16.35 -15.10
C GLY A 155 1.50 -15.78 -16.28
N SER A 156 1.07 -14.65 -16.85
CA SER A 156 1.71 -13.91 -17.94
C SER A 156 1.77 -12.41 -17.62
N PRO A 157 2.67 -11.64 -18.27
CA PRO A 157 2.83 -10.20 -18.03
C PRO A 157 1.55 -9.37 -18.24
N ASN A 158 0.63 -9.86 -19.06
CA ASN A 158 -0.67 -9.25 -19.31
C ASN A 158 -1.78 -10.12 -18.73
N CYS A 159 -2.63 -9.46 -17.93
CA CYS A 159 -4.02 -9.78 -17.70
C CYS A 159 -4.85 -8.90 -18.66
#